data_AF-A0A535Q6B4-F1
#
_entry.id   AF-A0A535Q6B4-F1
#
_cell.length_a   1.000
_cell.length_b   1.000
_cell.length_c   1.000
_cell.angle_alpha   90.00
_cell.angle_beta   90.00
_cell.angle_gamma   90.00
#
_symmetry.space_group_name_H-M   'P 1'
#
loop_
_entity.id
_entity.type
_entity.pdbx_description
1 polymer ?
#
loop_
_entity_poly.entity_id
_entity_poly.type
_entity_poly.pdbx_seq_one_letter_code
_entity_poly.pdbx_strand_id
1 'polypeptide(L)'
;MLAWIREHIGEWISIRAQVERAPARFTLTVTLGELPEGWTRSANHARTWAGIAGLLLITPFIALLVATLLHGMGQGAAYEWISNSSVAIIAATISLFIGIPVAIGMNLWRITLVGLRRHARALEGLVALEVAPLHLVVVALAVLIGGLFVAHLAADSYACWNGVRSAC
;
A
#
# COMPACT_ATOMS: atom_id res chain seq x y z
N MET A 1 -22.09 -1.90 -1.60
CA MET A 1 -20.64 -1.90 -1.35
C MET A 1 -20.30 -2.04 0.14
N LEU A 2 -20.92 -1.28 1.05
CA LEU A 2 -20.71 -1.39 2.50
C LEU A 2 -21.07 -2.76 3.12
N ALA A 3 -22.10 -3.44 2.61
CA ALA A 3 -22.51 -4.76 3.13
C ALA A 3 -21.47 -5.86 2.85
N TRP A 4 -20.93 -5.92 1.62
CA TRP A 4 -19.89 -6.87 1.22
C TRP A 4 -18.60 -6.69 2.04
N ILE A 5 -18.17 -5.44 2.26
CA ILE A 5 -17.00 -5.14 3.08
C ILE A 5 -17.20 -5.61 4.52
N ARG A 6 -18.42 -5.47 5.08
CA ARG A 6 -18.74 -5.87 6.46
C ARG A 6 -18.71 -7.38 6.66
N GLU A 7 -19.05 -8.12 5.62
CA GLU A 7 -19.11 -9.58 5.62
C GLU A 7 -17.71 -10.22 5.57
N HIS A 8 -16.73 -9.53 4.97
CA HIS A 8 -15.36 -10.04 4.81
C HIS A 8 -14.36 -9.43 5.83
N ILE A 9 -14.83 -8.67 6.82
CA ILE A 9 -13.94 -8.08 7.85
C ILE A 9 -13.31 -9.20 8.68
N GLY A 10 -11.99 -9.30 8.65
CA GLY A 10 -11.24 -10.34 9.37
C GLY A 10 -11.06 -11.66 8.60
N GLU A 11 -11.56 -11.74 7.36
CA GLU A 11 -11.16 -12.80 6.43
C GLU A 11 -9.72 -12.60 5.95
N TRP A 12 -9.11 -13.68 5.45
CA TRP A 12 -7.74 -13.69 4.97
C TRP A 12 -7.71 -13.91 3.47
N ILE A 13 -6.88 -13.11 2.78
CA ILE A 13 -6.45 -13.35 1.41
C ILE A 13 -5.09 -14.04 1.52
N SER A 14 -5.02 -15.33 1.28
CA SER A 14 -3.79 -16.11 1.44
C SER A 14 -3.26 -16.60 0.10
N ILE A 15 -1.96 -16.42 -0.10
CA ILE A 15 -1.20 -16.93 -1.24
C ILE A 15 -0.18 -17.90 -0.66
N ARG A 16 -0.36 -19.19 -0.94
CA ARG A 16 0.58 -20.24 -0.57
C ARG A 16 1.36 -20.66 -1.80
N ALA A 17 2.67 -20.67 -1.68
CA ALA A 17 3.60 -21.16 -2.68
C ALA A 17 4.29 -22.42 -2.14
N GLN A 18 4.09 -23.54 -2.80
CA GLN A 18 4.67 -24.83 -2.43
C GLN A 18 5.65 -25.27 -3.51
N VAL A 19 6.90 -25.52 -3.11
CA VAL A 19 7.98 -26.02 -3.95
C VAL A 19 8.34 -27.42 -3.48
N GLU A 20 8.03 -28.44 -4.29
CA GLU A 20 8.45 -29.82 -4.07
C GLU A 20 9.68 -30.15 -4.90
N ARG A 21 10.64 -30.90 -4.33
CA ARG A 21 11.87 -31.31 -5.02
C ARG A 21 11.76 -32.60 -5.83
N ALA A 22 10.85 -33.52 -5.47
CA ALA A 22 10.74 -34.82 -6.12
C ALA A 22 9.30 -35.37 -6.03
N PRO A 23 8.49 -35.24 -7.10
CA PRO A 23 8.78 -34.56 -8.37
C PRO A 23 8.97 -33.04 -8.20
N ALA A 24 9.70 -32.40 -9.13
CA ALA A 24 9.85 -30.95 -9.13
C ALA A 24 8.50 -30.29 -9.46
N ARG A 25 7.81 -29.76 -8.45
CA ARG A 25 6.48 -29.16 -8.62
C ARG A 25 6.42 -27.82 -7.90
N PHE A 26 5.97 -26.80 -8.60
CA PHE A 26 5.61 -25.52 -8.01
C PHE A 26 4.10 -25.37 -8.05
N THR A 27 3.49 -25.25 -6.88
CA THR A 27 2.05 -25.08 -6.75
C THR A 27 1.80 -23.75 -6.07
N LEU A 28 1.00 -22.89 -6.71
CA LEU A 28 0.57 -21.62 -6.15
C LEU A 28 -0.94 -21.69 -5.91
N THR A 29 -1.36 -21.57 -4.66
CA THR A 29 -2.77 -21.62 -4.28
C THR A 29 -3.18 -20.30 -3.65
N VAL A 30 -4.22 -19.69 -4.22
CA VAL A 30 -4.85 -18.49 -3.67
C VAL A 30 -6.13 -18.91 -2.98
N THR A 31 -6.27 -18.57 -1.70
CA THR A 31 -7.50 -18.80 -0.93
C THR A 31 -8.03 -17.48 -0.39
N LEU A 32 -9.35 -17.32 -0.48
CA LEU A 32 -10.09 -16.25 0.21
C LEU A 32 -10.89 -16.88 1.36
N GLY A 33 -10.90 -16.23 2.51
CA GLY A 33 -11.68 -16.64 3.68
C GLY A 33 -10.76 -17.07 4.82
N GLU A 34 -10.53 -18.38 4.97
CA GLU A 34 -9.77 -18.91 6.10
C GLU A 34 -8.26 -19.05 5.83
N LEU A 35 -7.48 -18.87 6.90
CA LEU A 35 -6.04 -19.10 6.89
C LEU A 35 -5.78 -20.61 6.71
N PRO A 36 -4.85 -21.03 5.84
CA PRO A 36 -4.57 -22.45 5.61
C PRO A 36 -4.19 -23.20 6.90
N GLU A 37 -4.67 -24.43 7.02
CA GLU A 37 -4.50 -25.27 8.20
C GLU A 37 -3.03 -25.39 8.65
N GLY A 38 -2.80 -25.31 9.96
CA GLY A 38 -1.48 -25.44 10.57
C GLY A 38 -0.65 -24.15 10.63
N TRP A 39 -1.15 -23.03 10.11
CA TRP A 39 -0.61 -21.70 10.34
C TRP A 39 -1.32 -21.00 11.50
N THR A 40 -0.55 -20.48 12.45
CA THR A 40 -1.10 -19.72 13.58
C THR A 40 -1.42 -18.31 13.14
N ARG A 41 -2.61 -17.79 13.53
CA ARG A 41 -2.95 -16.39 13.33
C ARG A 41 -1.86 -15.50 13.93
N SER A 42 -1.53 -14.43 13.23
CA SER A 42 -0.70 -13.35 13.76
C SER A 42 -1.30 -12.84 15.08
N ALA A 43 -0.53 -12.82 16.15
CA ALA A 43 -0.95 -12.25 17.44
C ALA A 43 -1.05 -10.70 17.41
N ASN A 44 -0.58 -10.07 16.33
CA ASN A 44 -0.67 -8.63 16.16
C ASN A 44 -2.07 -8.25 15.71
N HIS A 45 -2.98 -8.07 16.65
CA HIS A 45 -4.31 -7.53 16.37
C HIS A 45 -4.20 -6.16 15.65
N ALA A 46 -4.99 -5.99 14.59
CA ALA A 46 -5.05 -4.77 13.78
C ALA A 46 -5.58 -3.59 14.61
N ARG A 47 -4.70 -2.94 15.38
CA ARG A 47 -5.05 -1.81 16.25
C ARG A 47 -5.40 -0.61 15.38
N THR A 48 -6.64 -0.14 15.49
CA THR A 48 -7.20 1.01 14.74
C THR A 48 -6.31 2.26 14.74
N TRP A 49 -5.58 2.50 15.84
CA TRP A 49 -4.61 3.59 15.96
C TRP A 49 -3.51 3.59 14.89
N ALA A 50 -3.05 2.42 14.43
CA ALA A 50 -2.03 2.33 13.40
C ALA A 50 -2.58 2.79 12.03
N GLY A 51 -3.83 2.44 11.73
CA GLY A 51 -4.55 2.93 10.55
C GLY A 51 -4.77 4.44 10.59
N ILE A 52 -5.15 4.99 11.75
CA ILE A 52 -5.31 6.44 11.94
C ILE A 52 -3.97 7.18 11.77
N ALA A 53 -2.89 6.67 12.37
CA ALA A 53 -1.56 7.24 12.22
C ALA A 53 -1.09 7.19 10.75
N GLY A 54 -1.33 6.08 10.06
CA GLY A 54 -1.06 5.95 8.63
C GLY A 54 -1.85 6.97 7.80
N LEU A 55 -3.14 7.15 8.09
CA LEU A 55 -3.98 8.15 7.43
C LEU A 55 -3.45 9.57 7.65
N LEU A 56 -3.05 9.90 8.88
CA LEU A 56 -2.47 11.20 9.23
C LEU A 56 -1.17 11.45 8.47
N LEU A 57 -0.33 10.42 8.33
CA LEU A 57 0.92 10.51 7.56
C LEU A 57 0.68 10.78 6.08
N ILE A 58 -0.36 10.20 5.47
CA ILE A 58 -0.67 10.42 4.03
C ILE A 58 -1.61 11.61 3.77
N THR A 59 -2.15 12.24 4.83
CA THR A 59 -3.08 13.36 4.74
C THR A 59 -2.63 14.52 3.85
N PRO A 60 -1.37 15.02 3.92
CA PRO A 60 -0.94 16.12 3.04
C PRO A 60 -1.04 15.76 1.55
N PHE A 61 -0.81 14.49 1.19
CA PHE A 61 -0.98 14.02 -0.19
C PHE A 61 -2.43 13.85 -0.59
N ILE A 62 -3.28 13.38 0.32
CA ILE A 62 -4.73 13.34 0.06
C ILE A 62 -5.24 14.76 -0.22
N ALA A 63 -4.81 15.74 0.58
CA ALA A 63 -5.17 17.15 0.38
C ALA A 63 -4.68 17.68 -0.97
N LEU A 64 -3.43 17.39 -1.35
CA LEU A 64 -2.87 17.75 -2.66
C LEU A 64 -3.62 17.09 -3.82
N LEU A 65 -3.96 15.80 -3.70
CA LEU A 65 -4.70 15.06 -4.72
C LEU A 65 -6.10 15.67 -4.92
N VAL A 66 -6.82 15.92 -3.83
CA VAL A 66 -8.13 16.58 -3.86
C VAL A 66 -8.02 17.97 -4.47
N ALA A 67 -7.03 18.77 -4.07
CA ALA A 67 -6.82 20.10 -4.63
C ALA A 67 -6.50 20.07 -6.13
N THR A 68 -5.72 19.07 -6.59
CA THR A 68 -5.40 18.88 -8.01
C THR A 68 -6.66 18.49 -8.81
N LEU A 69 -7.51 17.61 -8.27
CA LEU A 69 -8.79 17.25 -8.88
C LEU A 69 -9.72 18.47 -8.97
N LEU A 70 -9.82 19.26 -7.89
CA LEU A 70 -10.61 20.50 -7.88
C LEU A 70 -10.08 21.52 -8.90
N HIS A 71 -8.76 21.64 -9.05
CA HIS A 71 -8.15 22.49 -10.06
C HIS A 71 -8.56 22.06 -11.47
N GLY A 72 -8.54 20.76 -11.77
CA GLY A 72 -9.04 20.22 -13.05
C GLY A 72 -10.52 20.47 -13.31
N MET A 73 -11.33 20.71 -12.26
CA MET A 73 -12.74 21.09 -12.35
C MET A 73 -12.96 22.61 -12.40
N GLY A 74 -11.89 23.41 -12.53
CA GLY A 74 -11.93 24.87 -12.61
C GLY A 74 -11.88 25.59 -11.26
N GLN A 75 -11.71 24.88 -10.14
CA GLN A 75 -11.56 25.45 -8.80
C GLN A 75 -10.09 25.44 -8.37
N GLY A 76 -9.30 26.37 -8.93
CA GLY A 76 -7.85 26.41 -8.73
C GLY A 76 -7.36 26.97 -7.40
N ALA A 77 -8.21 27.70 -6.65
CA ALA A 77 -7.80 28.43 -5.45
C ALA A 77 -7.21 27.52 -4.35
N ALA A 78 -7.75 26.31 -4.18
CA ALA A 78 -7.24 25.34 -3.21
C ALA A 78 -5.84 24.83 -3.59
N TYR A 79 -5.60 24.60 -4.89
CA TYR A 79 -4.30 24.17 -5.39
C TYR A 79 -3.26 25.28 -5.23
N GLU A 80 -3.58 26.50 -5.65
CA GLU A 80 -2.66 27.65 -5.53
C GLU A 80 -2.30 27.97 -4.07
N TRP A 81 -3.25 27.86 -3.15
CA TRP A 81 -3.00 28.08 -1.73
C TRP A 81 -2.01 27.04 -1.16
N ILE A 82 -2.16 25.78 -1.55
CA ILE A 82 -1.27 24.70 -1.09
C ILE A 82 0.10 24.80 -1.76
N SER A 83 0.14 25.07 -3.08
CA SER A 83 1.41 25.15 -3.83
C SER A 83 2.26 26.35 -3.43
N ASN A 84 1.65 27.44 -2.96
CA ASN A 84 2.37 28.63 -2.51
C ASN A 84 2.79 28.57 -1.02
N SER A 85 2.38 27.54 -0.29
CA SER A 85 2.69 27.41 1.14
C SER A 85 3.95 26.59 1.36
N SER A 86 5.03 27.23 1.80
CA SER A 86 6.29 26.57 2.16
C SER A 86 6.09 25.46 3.21
N VAL A 87 5.15 25.66 4.15
CA VAL A 87 4.80 24.66 5.17
C VAL A 87 4.18 23.42 4.55
N ALA A 88 3.28 23.59 3.58
CA ALA A 88 2.64 22.47 2.88
C ALA A 88 3.65 21.68 2.04
N ILE A 89 4.57 22.36 1.36
CA ILE A 89 5.66 21.73 0.59
C ILE A 89 6.56 20.90 1.51
N ILE A 90 6.99 21.46 2.65
CA ILE A 90 7.82 20.74 3.62
C ILE A 90 7.06 19.52 4.17
N ALA A 91 5.79 19.69 4.56
CA ALA A 91 4.97 18.60 5.07
C ALA A 91 4.77 17.48 4.04
N ALA A 92 4.53 17.82 2.77
CA ALA A 92 4.42 16.86 1.68
C ALA A 92 5.75 16.14 1.45
N THR A 93 6.88 16.85 1.48
CA THR A 93 8.21 16.26 1.29
C THR A 93 8.55 15.26 2.40
N ILE A 94 8.34 15.63 3.67
CA ILE A 94 8.56 14.73 4.81
C ILE A 94 7.63 13.51 4.72
N SER A 95 6.36 13.73 4.38
CA SER A 95 5.40 12.66 4.20
C SER A 95 5.81 11.71 3.05
N LEU A 96 6.44 12.22 1.98
CA LEU A 96 6.86 11.39 0.85
C LEU A 96 7.95 10.39 1.25
N PHE A 97 9.02 10.90 1.86
CA PHE A 97 10.21 10.10 2.14
C PHE A 97 10.07 9.27 3.42
N ILE A 98 9.27 9.72 4.38
CA ILE A 98 9.14 9.08 5.68
C ILE A 98 7.71 8.59 5.87
N GLY A 99 6.72 9.45 5.66
CA GLY A 99 5.32 9.14 5.94
C GLY A 99 4.76 7.96 5.13
N ILE A 100 4.99 7.92 3.81
CA ILE A 100 4.49 6.85 2.93
C ILE A 100 5.16 5.50 3.25
N PRO A 101 6.51 5.38 3.31
CA PRO A 101 7.15 4.13 3.69
C PRO A 101 6.73 3.65 5.09
N VAL A 102 6.62 4.56 6.07
CA VAL A 102 6.19 4.22 7.43
C VAL A 102 4.72 3.81 7.45
N ALA A 103 3.83 4.51 6.74
CA ALA A 103 2.42 4.16 6.64
C ALA A 103 2.23 2.79 5.98
N ILE A 104 2.94 2.52 4.88
CA ILE A 104 2.94 1.20 4.23
C ILE A 104 3.49 0.17 5.22
N GLY A 105 4.70 0.34 5.75
CA GLY A 105 5.31 -0.62 6.66
C GLY A 105 4.44 -0.93 7.88
N MET A 106 3.95 0.09 8.59
CA MET A 106 3.11 -0.10 9.77
C MET A 106 1.77 -0.77 9.48
N ASN A 107 1.12 -0.43 8.36
CA ASN A 107 -0.18 -1.00 8.03
C ASN A 107 -0.03 -2.39 7.42
N LEU A 108 0.91 -2.57 6.48
CA LEU A 108 1.18 -3.85 5.83
C LEU A 108 1.68 -4.88 6.85
N TRP A 109 2.64 -4.54 7.72
CA TRP A 109 3.19 -5.48 8.70
C TRP A 109 2.15 -6.01 9.69
N ARG A 110 1.09 -5.24 9.97
CA ARG A 110 0.02 -5.67 10.88
C ARG A 110 -0.97 -6.62 10.22
N ILE A 111 -1.24 -6.41 8.93
CA ILE A 111 -2.20 -7.23 8.18
C ILE A 111 -1.52 -8.37 7.42
N THR A 112 -0.20 -8.35 7.24
CA THR A 112 0.56 -9.41 6.57
C THR A 112 1.02 -10.47 7.54
N LEU A 113 0.74 -11.72 7.22
CA LEU A 113 1.40 -12.89 7.77
C LEU A 113 2.29 -13.47 6.68
N VAL A 114 3.60 -13.31 6.82
CA VAL A 114 4.58 -13.96 5.95
C VAL A 114 5.25 -15.07 6.72
N GLY A 115 5.31 -16.26 6.12
CA GLY A 115 5.87 -17.43 6.78
C GLY A 115 6.54 -18.37 5.81
N LEU A 116 7.56 -19.06 6.28
CA LEU A 116 8.23 -20.14 5.55
C LEU A 116 8.21 -21.40 6.42
N ARG A 117 7.65 -22.50 5.92
CA ARG A 117 7.67 -23.79 6.59
C ARG A 117 8.32 -24.81 5.67
N ARG A 118 9.15 -25.68 6.26
CA ARG A 118 9.74 -26.83 5.57
C ARG A 118 9.04 -28.08 6.05
N HIS A 119 8.50 -28.88 5.14
CA HIS A 119 7.81 -30.12 5.49
C HIS A 119 8.25 -31.27 4.57
N ALA A 120 8.93 -32.25 5.17
CA ALA A 120 9.31 -33.59 4.67
C ALA A 120 9.95 -33.76 3.27
N ARG A 121 9.90 -32.76 2.37
CA ARG A 121 10.53 -32.64 1.02
C ARG A 121 10.05 -31.39 0.25
N ALA A 122 9.10 -30.64 0.81
CA ALA A 122 8.56 -29.40 0.25
C ALA A 122 9.00 -28.17 1.06
N LEU A 123 9.20 -27.06 0.36
CA LEU A 123 9.31 -25.72 0.92
C LEU A 123 7.98 -25.02 0.69
N GLU A 124 7.35 -24.55 1.76
CA GLU A 124 6.09 -23.82 1.71
C GLU A 124 6.33 -22.38 2.15
N GLY A 125 6.08 -21.44 1.25
CA GLY A 125 5.92 -20.03 1.57
C GLY A 125 4.45 -19.68 1.71
N LEU A 126 4.11 -18.89 2.70
CA LEU A 126 2.80 -18.30 2.89
C LEU A 126 2.93 -16.78 2.93
N VAL A 127 2.11 -16.10 2.16
CA VAL A 127 1.83 -14.67 2.30
C VAL A 127 0.32 -14.54 2.46
N ALA A 128 -0.13 -14.21 3.66
CA ALA A 128 -1.54 -13.96 3.92
C ALA A 128 -1.77 -12.51 4.32
N LEU A 129 -2.87 -11.93 3.87
CA LEU A 129 -3.27 -10.56 4.13
C LEU A 129 -4.64 -10.58 4.82
N GLU A 130 -4.71 -10.04 6.04
CA GLU A 130 -5.97 -9.85 6.74
C GLU A 130 -6.76 -8.71 6.09
N VAL A 131 -8.05 -8.95 5.83
CA VAL A 131 -8.97 -7.95 5.30
C VAL A 131 -9.36 -6.98 6.41
N ALA A 132 -8.51 -5.96 6.60
CA ALA A 132 -8.75 -4.83 7.48
C ALA A 132 -9.01 -3.56 6.62
N PRO A 133 -10.27 -3.12 6.46
CA PRO A 133 -10.65 -2.12 5.46
C PRO A 133 -9.84 -0.82 5.54
N LEU A 134 -9.66 -0.28 6.76
CA LEU A 134 -8.90 0.95 6.97
C LEU A 134 -7.43 0.80 6.55
N HIS A 135 -6.79 -0.30 6.93
CA HIS A 135 -5.38 -0.53 6.62
C HIS A 135 -5.18 -0.75 5.12
N LEU A 136 -6.09 -1.48 4.47
CA LEU A 136 -6.09 -1.66 3.02
C LEU A 136 -6.27 -0.33 2.27
N VAL A 137 -7.19 0.52 2.71
CA VAL A 137 -7.38 1.85 2.10
C VAL A 137 -6.13 2.71 2.25
N VAL A 138 -5.51 2.74 3.43
CA VAL A 138 -4.28 3.51 3.66
C VAL A 138 -3.14 2.99 2.79
N VAL A 139 -2.94 1.67 2.70
CA VAL A 139 -1.92 1.06 1.85
C VAL A 139 -2.19 1.36 0.38
N ALA A 140 -3.42 1.18 -0.09
CA ALA A 140 -3.79 1.42 -1.49
C ALA A 140 -3.56 2.89 -1.88
N LEU A 141 -3.98 3.84 -1.03
CA LEU A 141 -3.72 5.26 -1.25
C LEU A 141 -2.21 5.57 -1.25
N ALA A 142 -1.47 5.04 -0.28
CA ALA A 142 -0.03 5.26 -0.19
C ALA A 142 0.71 4.72 -1.44
N VAL A 143 0.34 3.53 -1.93
CA VAL A 143 0.88 2.93 -3.16
C VAL A 143 0.48 3.75 -4.38
N LEU A 144 -0.77 4.20 -4.48
CA LEU A 144 -1.23 5.05 -5.58
C LEU A 144 -0.45 6.36 -5.64
N ILE A 145 -0.33 7.07 -4.51
CA ILE A 145 0.38 8.35 -4.41
C ILE A 145 1.87 8.15 -4.73
N GLY A 146 2.52 7.15 -4.12
CA GLY A 146 3.92 6.84 -4.38
C GLY A 146 4.16 6.45 -5.84
N GLY A 147 3.26 5.66 -6.41
CA GLY A 147 3.32 5.24 -7.81
C GLY A 147 3.17 6.41 -8.78
N LEU A 148 2.21 7.32 -8.54
CA LEU A 148 2.04 8.54 -9.34
C LEU A 148 3.31 9.40 -9.30
N PHE A 149 3.91 9.56 -8.12
CA PHE A 149 5.15 10.32 -7.98
C PHE A 149 6.32 9.68 -8.72
N VAL A 150 6.54 8.37 -8.54
CA VAL A 150 7.62 7.63 -9.22
C VAL A 150 7.40 7.65 -10.74
N ALA A 151 6.16 7.49 -11.21
CA ALA A 151 5.83 7.58 -12.63
C ALA A 151 6.11 8.97 -13.21
N HIS A 152 5.80 10.02 -12.45
CA HIS A 152 6.12 11.39 -12.85
C HIS A 152 7.63 11.61 -12.98
N LEU A 153 8.41 11.20 -11.97
CA LEU A 153 9.88 11.27 -12.05
C LEU A 153 10.47 10.44 -13.20
N ALA A 154 9.90 9.28 -13.47
CA ALA A 154 10.32 8.43 -14.58
C ALA A 154 10.01 9.09 -15.94
N ALA A 155 8.84 9.73 -16.06
CA ALA A 155 8.46 10.48 -17.25
C ALA A 155 9.39 11.68 -17.48
N ASP A 156 9.71 12.44 -16.44
CA ASP A 156 10.64 13.58 -16.51
C ASP A 156 12.06 13.11 -16.88
N SER A 157 12.54 12.04 -16.24
CA SER A 157 13.83 11.43 -16.56
C SER A 157 13.90 10.95 -18.01
N TYR A 158 12.82 10.34 -18.51
CA TYR A 158 12.71 9.91 -19.89
C TYR A 158 12.66 11.10 -20.87
N ALA A 159 11.92 12.15 -20.55
CA ALA A 159 11.85 13.37 -21.36
C ALA A 159 13.20 14.10 -21.43
N CYS A 160 13.91 14.18 -20.30
CA CYS A 160 15.26 14.72 -20.21
C CYS A 160 16.24 13.93 -21.08
N TRP A 161 16.20 12.60 -21.02
CA TRP A 161 17.01 11.71 -21.87
C TRP A 161 16.75 11.92 -23.36
N ASN A 162 15.51 12.24 -23.73
CA ASN A 162 15.09 12.54 -25.12
C ASN A 162 15.26 14.01 -25.52
N GLY A 163 15.96 14.82 -24.71
CA GLY A 163 16.38 16.18 -25.09
C GLY A 163 15.42 17.31 -24.69
N VAL A 164 14.36 17.03 -23.92
CA VAL A 164 13.49 18.07 -23.37
C VAL A 164 14.17 18.71 -22.15
N ARG A 165 14.87 19.82 -22.36
CA ARG A 165 15.63 20.50 -21.29
C ARG A 165 14.79 21.07 -20.15
N SER A 166 13.48 21.24 -20.33
CA SER A 166 12.58 21.71 -19.27
C SER A 166 12.14 20.59 -18.30
N ALA A 167 12.46 19.34 -18.62
CA ALA A 167 12.22 18.17 -17.77
C ALA A 167 13.49 17.72 -17.03
N CYS A 168 14.62 18.37 -17.33
CA CYS A 168 15.83 18.40 -16.51
C CYS A 168 15.80 19.70 -15.66
#